data_AF-A0A484BGN3-F1
#
_entry.id   AF-A0A484BGN3-F1
#
_cell.length_a   1.000
_cell.length_b   1.000
_cell.length_c   1.000
_cell.angle_alpha   90.00
_cell.angle_beta   90.00
_cell.angle_gamma   90.00
#
_symmetry.space_group_name_H-M   'P 1'
#
loop_
_entity.id
_entity.type
_entity.pdbx_description
1 polymer ?
#
loop_
_entity_poly.entity_id
_entity_poly.type
_entity_poly.pdbx_seq_one_letter_code
_entity_poly.pdbx_strand_id
1 'polypeptide(L)'
;MRALHICLLLLLILGIGLTAGAPSIGLRQRRQIDLTLSAEHDDKEDETELALEAIAGLWSSADSRTKIEGSARVVHRVNSLQTGNTSYQARLHLHHDYKSNPYQN
;
A
#
# COMPACT_ATOMS: atom_id res chain seq x y z
N MET A 1 -25.54 34.48 36.54
CA MET A 1 -25.43 33.05 36.15
C MET A 1 -25.61 32.81 34.65
N ARG A 2 -26.54 33.48 33.94
CA ARG A 2 -26.75 33.30 32.49
C ARG A 2 -25.54 33.62 31.62
N ALA A 3 -24.77 34.67 31.96
CA ALA A 3 -23.54 35.03 31.23
C ALA A 3 -22.47 33.92 31.26
N LEU A 4 -22.29 33.25 32.40
CA LEU A 4 -21.35 32.12 32.53
C LEU A 4 -21.74 30.95 31.61
N HIS A 5 -23.04 30.66 31.51
CA HIS A 5 -23.55 29.59 30.66
C HIS A 5 -23.35 29.91 29.17
N ILE A 6 -23.50 31.18 28.79
CA ILE A 6 -23.24 31.65 27.42
C ILE A 6 -21.75 31.54 27.10
N CYS A 7 -20.86 31.92 28.02
CA CYS A 7 -19.41 31.75 27.86
C CYS A 7 -19.02 30.27 27.72
N LEU A 8 -19.62 29.38 28.52
CA LEU A 8 -19.36 27.94 28.43
C LEU A 8 -19.85 27.33 27.10
N LEU A 9 -21.01 27.77 26.60
CA LEU A 9 -21.52 27.36 25.28
C LEU A 9 -20.61 27.83 24.14
N LEU A 10 -20.11 29.06 24.20
CA LEU A 10 -19.17 29.58 23.20
C LEU A 10 -17.85 28.80 23.21
N LEU A 11 -17.32 28.48 24.40
CA LEU A 11 -16.11 27.65 24.52
C LEU A 11 -16.32 26.22 24.02
N LEU A 12 -17.50 25.64 24.25
CA LEU A 12 -17.85 24.33 23.72
C LEU A 12 -17.90 24.33 22.18
N ILE A 13 -18.56 25.32 21.58
CA ILE A 13 -18.67 25.46 20.13
C ILE A 13 -17.28 25.68 19.50
N LEU A 14 -16.46 26.53 20.12
CA LEU A 14 -15.09 26.79 19.66
C LEU A 14 -14.20 25.54 19.77
N GLY A 15 -14.34 24.78 20.86
CA GLY A 15 -13.61 23.53 21.08
C GLY A 15 -13.99 22.44 20.06
N ILE A 16 -15.28 22.29 19.75
CA ILE A 16 -15.76 21.33 18.74
C ILE A 16 -15.30 21.74 17.33
N GLY A 17 -15.35 23.04 17.00
CA GLY A 17 -14.84 23.54 15.71
C GLY A 17 -13.34 23.29 15.54
N LEU A 18 -12.56 23.43 16.61
CA LEU A 18 -11.10 23.24 16.59
C LEU A 18 -10.71 21.76 16.44
N THR A 19 -11.47 20.82 17.01
CA THR A 19 -11.21 19.37 16.85
C THR A 19 -11.75 18.80 15.54
N ALA A 20 -12.86 19.34 15.02
CA ALA A 20 -13.41 18.95 13.72
C ALA A 20 -12.61 19.52 12.54
N GLY A 21 -11.95 20.68 12.73
CA GLY A 21 -11.06 21.31 11.75
C GLY A 21 -9.60 20.89 11.88
N ALA A 22 -9.24 20.06 12.87
CA ALA A 22 -7.94 19.44 12.87
C ALA A 22 -7.83 18.63 11.58
N PRO A 23 -6.91 18.97 10.65
CA PRO A 23 -6.64 18.06 9.56
C PRO A 23 -6.30 16.75 10.25
N SER A 24 -7.06 15.70 9.98
CA SER A 24 -6.54 14.37 10.17
C SER A 24 -5.30 14.37 9.27
N ILE A 25 -4.13 14.58 9.86
CA ILE A 25 -2.82 14.48 9.20
C ILE A 25 -2.57 12.98 8.93
N GLY A 26 -3.57 12.27 8.43
CA GLY A 26 -3.37 11.22 7.48
C GLY A 26 -3.01 11.91 6.18
N LEU A 27 -1.73 12.29 6.05
CA LEU A 27 -1.09 12.44 4.75
C LEU A 27 -1.53 11.21 3.95
N ARG A 28 -2.46 11.39 3.01
CA ARG A 28 -2.75 10.38 1.99
C ARG A 28 -1.46 10.26 1.21
N GLN A 29 -0.56 9.41 1.68
CA GLN A 29 0.67 9.10 0.99
C GLN A 29 0.24 8.51 -0.34
N ARG A 30 0.54 9.21 -1.43
CA ARG A 30 0.27 8.71 -2.77
C ARG A 30 1.07 7.43 -2.92
N ARG A 31 0.40 6.28 -2.83
CA ARG A 31 1.03 4.97 -3.02
C ARG A 31 1.16 4.74 -4.51
N GLN A 32 2.37 4.47 -4.95
CA GLN A 32 2.63 4.01 -6.31
C GLN A 32 2.30 2.53 -6.39
N ILE A 33 1.59 2.15 -7.44
CA ILE A 33 1.30 0.76 -7.79
C ILE A 33 1.92 0.56 -9.17
N ASP A 34 2.92 -0.30 -9.25
CA ASP A 34 3.57 -0.67 -10.49
C ASP A 34 2.89 -1.92 -11.03
N LEU A 35 2.30 -1.81 -12.23
CA LEU A 35 1.60 -2.88 -12.91
C LEU A 35 2.39 -3.27 -14.16
N THR A 36 2.73 -4.54 -14.28
CA THR A 36 3.40 -5.12 -15.45
C THR A 36 2.49 -6.17 -16.05
N LEU A 37 2.16 -6.01 -17.33
CA LEU A 37 1.39 -6.99 -18.10
C LEU A 37 2.26 -7.46 -19.26
N SER A 38 2.41 -8.78 -19.40
CA SER A 38 3.10 -9.40 -20.53
C SER A 38 2.24 -10.49 -21.15
N ALA A 39 2.39 -10.65 -22.45
CA ALA A 39 1.80 -11.73 -23.23
C ALA A 39 2.92 -12.32 -24.09
N GLU A 40 3.15 -13.61 -23.97
CA GLU A 40 4.14 -14.37 -24.75
C GLU A 40 3.40 -15.49 -25.47
N HIS A 41 3.69 -15.66 -26.77
CA HIS A 41 3.12 -16.72 -27.59
C HIS A 41 4.26 -17.56 -28.17
N ASP A 42 4.22 -18.87 -27.95
CA ASP A 42 5.17 -19.82 -28.52
C ASP A 42 4.52 -20.58 -29.69
N ASP A 43 4.95 -20.23 -30.90
CA ASP A 43 4.47 -20.81 -32.16
C ASP A 43 4.78 -22.32 -32.29
N LYS A 44 5.72 -22.87 -31.51
CA LYS A 44 6.09 -24.30 -31.59
C LYS A 44 5.18 -25.20 -30.77
N GLU A 45 4.72 -24.69 -29.64
CA GLU A 45 3.91 -25.43 -28.66
C GLU A 45 2.43 -25.00 -28.72
N ASP A 46 2.08 -24.04 -29.60
CA ASP A 46 0.73 -23.44 -29.69
C ASP A 46 0.28 -22.88 -28.32
N GLU A 47 1.25 -22.35 -27.56
CA GLU A 47 1.08 -21.95 -26.18
C GLU A 47 1.05 -20.42 -26.07
N THR A 48 0.11 -19.90 -25.29
CA THR A 48 0.03 -18.47 -24.96
C THR A 48 0.13 -18.31 -23.45
N GLU A 49 1.16 -17.60 -22.99
CA GLU A 49 1.36 -17.20 -21.60
C GLU A 49 0.99 -15.73 -21.40
N LEU A 50 0.00 -15.48 -20.55
CA LEU A 50 -0.40 -14.16 -20.10
C LEU A 50 0.05 -13.98 -18.66
N ALA A 51 0.88 -12.99 -18.37
CA ALA A 51 1.32 -12.69 -17.01
C ALA A 51 0.97 -11.25 -16.61
N LEU A 52 0.35 -11.11 -15.45
CA LEU A 52 0.06 -9.84 -14.80
C LEU A 52 0.78 -9.82 -13.46
N GLU A 53 1.61 -8.81 -13.23
CA GLU A 53 2.28 -8.55 -11.96
C GLU A 53 1.91 -7.16 -11.44
N ALA A 54 1.58 -7.07 -10.17
CA ALA A 54 1.26 -5.85 -9.46
C ALA A 54 2.15 -5.73 -8.23
N ILE A 55 2.86 -4.61 -8.09
CA ILE A 55 3.77 -4.33 -6.97
C ILE A 55 3.35 -3.02 -6.33
N ALA A 56 3.27 -2.97 -5.01
CA ALA A 56 2.88 -1.77 -4.28
C ALA A 56 3.69 -1.60 -2.99
N GLY A 57 4.14 -0.37 -2.75
CA GLY A 57 4.60 0.05 -1.42
C GLY A 57 3.41 0.19 -0.48
N LEU A 58 3.30 -0.69 0.51
CA LEU A 58 2.17 -0.73 1.44
C LEU A 58 2.37 0.23 2.60
N TRP A 59 3.59 0.33 3.13
CA TRP A 59 3.90 1.20 4.24
C TRP A 59 5.39 1.51 4.33
N SER A 60 5.72 2.69 4.83
CA SER A 60 7.08 3.08 5.18
C SER A 60 7.06 3.85 6.49
N SER A 61 8.01 3.58 7.37
CA SER A 61 8.24 4.40 8.57
C SER A 61 8.64 5.83 8.18
N ALA A 62 8.36 6.80 9.05
CA ALA A 62 8.69 8.21 8.80
C ALA A 62 10.20 8.46 8.64
N ASP A 63 11.02 7.64 9.29
CA ASP A 63 12.48 7.64 9.18
C ASP A 63 13.00 6.77 8.02
N SER A 64 12.10 6.21 7.20
CA SER A 64 12.39 5.32 6.08
C SER A 64 13.18 4.04 6.42
N ARG A 65 13.37 3.71 7.71
CA ARG A 65 14.14 2.52 8.13
C ARG A 65 13.37 1.24 7.93
N THR A 66 12.08 1.27 8.18
CA THR A 66 11.18 0.13 7.97
C THR A 66 10.30 0.37 6.75
N LYS A 67 10.21 -0.62 5.86
CA LYS A 67 9.34 -0.59 4.69
C LYS A 67 8.62 -1.93 4.53
N ILE A 68 7.37 -1.88 4.08
CA ILE A 68 6.55 -3.04 3.75
C ILE A 68 6.10 -2.88 2.31
N GLU A 69 6.44 -3.87 1.49
CA GLU A 69 6.12 -3.94 0.08
C GLU A 69 5.32 -5.23 -0.17
N GLY A 70 4.37 -5.16 -1.10
CA GLY A 70 3.57 -6.32 -1.51
C GLY A 70 3.63 -6.48 -3.01
N SER A 71 3.68 -7.72 -3.48
CA SER A 71 3.46 -8.04 -4.89
C SER A 71 2.47 -9.17 -5.07
N ALA A 72 1.74 -9.13 -6.18
CA ALA A 72 0.85 -10.17 -6.63
C ALA A 72 1.13 -10.43 -8.11
N ARG A 73 1.26 -11.71 -8.48
CA ARG A 73 1.48 -12.14 -9.85
C ARG A 73 0.45 -13.20 -10.22
N VAL A 74 -0.12 -13.08 -11.39
CA VAL A 74 -1.01 -14.06 -12.02
C VAL A 74 -0.38 -14.45 -13.34
N VAL A 75 -0.21 -15.75 -13.57
CA VAL A 75 0.24 -16.28 -14.86
C VAL A 75 -0.81 -17.25 -15.34
N HIS A 76 -1.36 -16.99 -16.53
CA HIS A 76 -2.32 -17.83 -17.20
C HIS A 76 -1.69 -18.39 -18.46
N ARG A 77 -1.67 -19.71 -18.57
CA ARG A 77 -1.11 -20.45 -19.68
C ARG A 77 -2.22 -21.18 -20.41
N VAL A 78 -2.38 -20.91 -21.70
CA VAL A 78 -3.35 -21.57 -22.58
C VAL A 78 -2.60 -22.31 -23.68
N ASN A 79 -2.97 -23.56 -23.90
CA ASN A 79 -2.48 -24.38 -25.00
C ASN A 79 -3.71 -24.94 -25.75
N SER A 80 -3.64 -25.08 -27.08
CA SER A 80 -4.72 -25.63 -27.90
C SER A 80 -5.12 -27.07 -27.54
N LEU A 81 -4.23 -27.82 -26.87
CA LEU A 81 -4.42 -29.24 -26.50
C LEU A 81 -4.77 -29.48 -25.02
N GLN A 82 -4.65 -28.50 -24.13
CA GLN A 82 -4.92 -28.64 -22.69
C GLN A 82 -5.77 -27.50 -22.13
N THR A 83 -6.64 -27.82 -21.17
CA THR A 83 -7.38 -26.81 -20.41
C THR A 83 -6.39 -25.88 -19.70
N GLY A 84 -6.50 -24.57 -19.94
CA GLY A 84 -5.52 -23.59 -19.49
C GLY A 84 -5.23 -23.64 -17.98
N ASN A 85 -3.97 -23.47 -17.62
CA ASN A 85 -3.49 -23.50 -16.24
C ASN A 85 -3.28 -22.06 -15.74
N THR A 86 -3.80 -21.74 -14.55
CA THR A 86 -3.63 -20.42 -13.93
C THR A 86 -2.88 -20.58 -12.62
N SER A 87 -1.77 -19.88 -12.49
CA SER A 87 -1.00 -19.79 -11.25
C SER A 87 -1.15 -18.40 -10.63
N TYR A 88 -1.34 -18.37 -9.33
CA TYR A 88 -1.44 -17.15 -8.52
C TYR A 88 -0.29 -17.15 -7.51
N GLN A 89 0.43 -16.04 -7.43
CA GLN A 89 1.49 -15.84 -6.46
C GLN A 89 1.30 -14.50 -5.77
N ALA A 90 1.51 -14.46 -4.46
CA ALA A 90 1.59 -13.22 -3.70
C ALA A 90 2.84 -13.25 -2.84
N ARG A 91 3.52 -12.11 -2.71
CA ARG A 91 4.70 -11.94 -1.87
C ARG A 91 4.56 -10.69 -1.01
N LEU A 92 5.06 -10.77 0.21
CA LEU A 92 5.15 -9.65 1.15
C LEU A 92 6.60 -9.51 1.58
N HIS A 93 7.18 -8.34 1.34
CA HIS A 93 8.56 -8.02 1.68
C HIS A 93 8.59 -7.02 2.83
N LEU A 94 9.29 -7.38 3.91
CA LEU A 94 9.56 -6.49 5.05
C LEU A 94 11.05 -6.15 5.04
N HIS A 95 11.35 -4.86 4.93
CA HIS A 95 12.71 -4.34 5.05
C HIS A 95 12.83 -3.54 6.35
N HIS A 96 13.87 -3.77 7.15
CA HIS A 96 14.17 -2.99 8.36
C HIS A 96 15.68 -2.77 8.49
N ASP A 97 16.10 -1.52 8.55
CA ASP A 97 17.52 -1.14 8.73
C ASP A 97 17.85 -0.94 10.23
N TYR A 98 18.75 -1.77 10.74
CA TYR A 98 19.30 -1.65 12.09
C TYR A 98 20.61 -0.85 12.06
N LYS A 99 20.54 0.46 12.30
CA LYS A 99 21.76 1.18 12.73
C LYS A 99 22.09 0.78 14.17
N SER A 100 23.12 -0.05 14.36
CA SER A 100 23.80 -0.09 15.66
C SER A 100 24.44 1.28 15.88
N ASN A 101 24.20 1.86 17.05
CA ASN A 101 24.80 3.13 17.41
C ASN A 101 26.33 2.91 17.52
N PRO A 102 27.19 3.54 16.70
CA PRO A 102 28.64 3.37 16.81
C PRO A 102 29.22 4.06 18.06
N TYR A 103 28.38 4.74 18.86
CA TYR A 103 28.74 5.41 20.11
C TYR A 103 28.08 4.78 21.33
N GLN A 104 28.15 3.45 21.46
CA GLN A 104 27.98 2.79 22.76
C GLN A 104 29.36 2.37 23.27
N ASN A 105 29.98 3.26 24.04
CA ASN A 105 31.00 2.94 25.04
C ASN A 105 30.39 3.22 26.41
#